data_AF-A0A165IWX9-F1
#
_entry.id   AF-A0A165IWX9-F1
#
_cell.length_a   1.000
_cell.length_b   1.000
_cell.length_c   1.000
_cell.angle_alpha   90.00
_cell.angle_beta   90.00
_cell.angle_gamma   90.00
#
_symmetry.space_group_name_H-M   'P 1'
#
loop_
_entity.id
_entity.type
_entity.pdbx_description
1 polymer ?
#
loop_
_entity_poly.entity_id
_entity_poly.type
_entity_poly.pdbx_seq_one_letter_code
_entity_poly.pdbx_strand_id
1 'polypeptide(L)'
;GGFSVSNATLNRFFSLHYLLPFLLAALAIAHLMALHNHGSNNPNGISSSGDRYPMHPYFTFKDLVTIFLFFLALSVIVFYFPNLLGHSDNYIPANPMQTPASIVPE
;
A
#
# COMPACT_ATOMS: atom_id res chain seq x y z
N GLY A 1 -26.32 -0.88 4.71
CA GLY A 1 -27.30 -1.91 5.13
C GLY A 1 -28.66 -1.26 5.21
N GLY A 2 -29.22 -0.94 4.04
CA GLY A 2 -30.32 -0.02 3.77
C GLY A 2 -30.33 0.25 2.25
N PHE A 3 -31.16 1.16 1.76
CA PHE A 3 -31.35 1.39 0.31
C PHE A 3 -30.30 2.30 -0.36
N SER A 4 -29.47 2.99 0.42
CA SER A 4 -28.45 3.91 -0.09
C SER A 4 -27.19 3.90 0.78
N VAL A 5 -26.14 4.59 0.33
CA VAL A 5 -24.95 4.87 1.13
C VAL A 5 -25.34 5.85 2.25
N SER A 6 -25.17 5.43 3.49
CA SER A 6 -25.61 6.16 4.68
C SER A 6 -24.70 5.88 5.87
N ASN A 7 -25.06 6.38 7.06
CA ASN A 7 -24.32 6.16 8.31
C ASN A 7 -24.04 4.67 8.59
N ALA A 8 -24.99 3.78 8.28
CA ALA A 8 -24.80 2.34 8.47
C ALA A 8 -23.73 1.74 7.51
N THR A 9 -23.48 2.39 6.37
CA THR A 9 -22.43 1.99 5.42
C THR A 9 -21.07 2.56 5.85
N LEU A 10 -21.01 3.80 6.32
CA LEU A 10 -19.75 4.40 6.79
C LEU A 10 -19.18 3.65 8.01
N ASN A 11 -20.03 3.32 9.00
CA ASN A 11 -19.57 2.60 10.19
C ASN A 11 -18.98 1.21 9.87
N ARG A 12 -19.63 0.45 8.97
CA ARG A 12 -19.09 -0.86 8.57
C ARG A 12 -17.82 -0.73 7.72
N PHE A 13 -17.73 0.31 6.89
CA PHE A 13 -16.52 0.57 6.10
C PHE A 13 -15.35 0.89 7.02
N PHE A 14 -15.57 1.68 8.08
CA PHE A 14 -14.55 1.89 9.09
C PHE A 14 -14.14 0.59 9.78
N SER A 15 -15.09 -0.23 10.25
CA SER A 15 -14.77 -1.52 10.88
C SER A 15 -14.00 -2.46 9.95
N LEU A 16 -14.38 -2.53 8.67
CA LEU A 16 -13.67 -3.34 7.67
C LEU A 16 -12.30 -2.77 7.33
N HIS A 17 -12.19 -1.46 7.14
CA HIS A 17 -10.91 -0.79 6.88
C HIS A 17 -9.92 -0.97 8.04
N TYR A 18 -10.41 -1.05 9.28
CA TYR A 18 -9.56 -1.38 10.43
C TYR A 18 -9.11 -2.85 10.43
N LEU A 19 -10.01 -3.79 10.11
CA LEU A 19 -9.73 -5.22 10.15
C LEU A 19 -8.81 -5.69 9.01
N LEU A 20 -9.05 -5.20 7.79
CA LEU A 20 -8.39 -5.70 6.58
C LEU A 20 -6.85 -5.57 6.59
N PRO A 21 -6.23 -4.50 7.12
CA PRO A 21 -4.77 -4.41 7.25
C PRO A 21 -4.15 -5.57 8.04
N PHE A 22 -4.82 -6.08 9.08
CA PHE A 22 -4.32 -7.23 9.85
C PHE A 22 -4.44 -8.54 9.06
N LEU A 23 -5.52 -8.68 8.29
CA LEU A 23 -5.66 -9.80 7.35
C LEU A 23 -4.55 -9.75 6.29
N LEU A 24 -4.26 -8.56 5.75
CA LEU A 24 -3.16 -8.37 4.80
C LEU A 24 -1.79 -8.67 5.42
N ALA A 25 -1.56 -8.32 6.68
CA ALA A 25 -0.33 -8.68 7.39
C ALA A 25 -0.17 -10.21 7.51
N ALA A 26 -1.25 -10.93 7.83
CA ALA A 26 -1.23 -12.39 7.85
C ALA A 26 -0.96 -13.00 6.46
N LEU A 27 -1.57 -12.44 5.42
CA LEU A 27 -1.32 -12.85 4.03
C LEU A 27 0.12 -12.54 3.59
N ALA A 28 0.71 -11.43 4.04
CA ALA A 28 2.11 -11.10 3.77
C ALA A 28 3.06 -12.13 4.41
N ILE A 29 2.79 -12.60 5.63
CA ILE A 29 3.55 -13.69 6.26
C ILE A 29 3.41 -14.98 5.45
N ALA A 30 2.18 -15.36 5.07
CA ALA A 30 1.94 -16.55 4.25
C ALA A 30 2.65 -16.46 2.88
N HIS A 31 2.66 -15.28 2.27
CA HIS A 31 3.40 -15.01 1.04
C HIS A 31 4.91 -15.20 1.22
N LEU A 32 5.49 -14.66 2.30
CA LEU A 32 6.91 -14.84 2.61
C LEU A 32 7.26 -16.31 2.92
N MET A 33 6.36 -17.06 3.58
CA MET A 33 6.54 -18.50 3.78
C MET A 33 6.59 -19.25 2.45
N ALA A 34 5.67 -18.94 1.53
CA ALA A 34 5.67 -19.53 0.19
C ALA A 34 6.94 -19.20 -0.59
N LEU A 35 7.42 -17.95 -0.50
CA LEU A 35 8.68 -17.52 -1.10
C LEU A 35 9.87 -18.28 -0.51
N HIS A 36 9.95 -18.43 0.82
CA HIS A 36 11.07 -19.11 1.49
C HIS A 36 11.22 -20.59 1.12
N ASN A 37 10.15 -21.27 0.69
CA ASN A 37 10.22 -22.66 0.25
C ASN A 37 11.07 -22.84 -1.03
N HIS A 38 11.11 -21.84 -1.92
CA HIS A 38 11.80 -21.92 -3.20
C HIS A 38 12.95 -20.90 -3.35
N GLY A 39 12.94 -19.85 -2.52
CA GLY A 39 13.84 -18.70 -2.63
C GLY A 39 13.44 -17.72 -3.72
N SER A 40 14.13 -16.58 -3.77
CA SER A 40 13.93 -15.56 -4.80
C SER A 40 14.46 -16.00 -6.16
N ASN A 41 13.77 -15.59 -7.22
CA ASN A 41 14.30 -15.67 -8.58
C ASN A 41 15.37 -14.59 -8.83
N ASN A 42 16.04 -14.62 -9.98
CA ASN A 42 17.02 -13.62 -10.41
C ASN A 42 16.72 -13.14 -11.84
N PRO A 43 17.31 -12.00 -12.28
CA PRO A 43 17.00 -11.40 -13.58
C PRO A 43 17.28 -12.29 -14.80
N ASN A 44 18.20 -13.24 -14.67
CA ASN A 44 18.54 -14.18 -15.75
C ASN A 44 17.54 -15.33 -15.86
N GLY A 45 16.63 -15.49 -14.88
CA GLY A 45 15.59 -16.52 -14.87
C GLY A 45 16.11 -17.96 -14.74
N ILE A 46 17.39 -18.14 -14.42
CA ILE A 46 18.05 -19.45 -14.25
C ILE A 46 18.23 -19.77 -12.77
N SER A 47 18.63 -21.00 -12.43
CA SER A 47 18.87 -21.36 -11.03
C SER A 47 20.03 -20.54 -10.42
N SER A 48 19.80 -19.95 -9.26
CA SER A 48 20.82 -19.22 -8.47
C SER A 48 21.60 -20.10 -7.51
N SER A 49 21.39 -21.42 -7.48
CA SER A 49 21.98 -22.33 -6.47
C SER A 49 23.51 -22.31 -6.41
N GLY A 50 24.19 -21.97 -7.51
CA GLY A 50 25.65 -21.91 -7.58
C GLY A 50 26.27 -20.57 -7.13
N ASP A 51 25.47 -19.53 -6.94
CA ASP A 51 25.93 -18.17 -6.60
C ASP A 51 24.92 -17.49 -5.67
N ARG A 52 24.96 -17.84 -4.38
CA ARG A 52 24.09 -17.27 -3.34
C ARG A 52 24.90 -16.48 -2.33
N TYR A 53 24.40 -15.29 -2.01
CA TYR A 53 24.91 -14.45 -0.94
C TYR A 53 23.93 -14.44 0.25
N PRO A 54 24.43 -14.34 1.49
CA PRO A 54 23.56 -14.19 2.65
C PRO A 54 22.80 -12.86 2.60
N MET A 55 21.60 -12.83 3.20
CA MET A 55 20.77 -11.61 3.30
C MET A 55 21.53 -10.47 3.98
N HIS A 56 22.15 -10.77 5.13
CA HIS A 56 23.02 -9.85 5.85
C HIS A 56 24.50 -10.12 5.50
N PRO A 57 25.31 -9.10 5.20
CA PRO A 57 24.99 -7.66 5.20
C PRO A 57 24.42 -7.15 3.86
N TYR A 58 24.61 -7.88 2.77
CA TYR A 58 24.47 -7.39 1.41
C TYR A 58 23.10 -6.77 1.10
N PHE A 59 22.03 -7.54 1.28
CA PHE A 59 20.69 -7.10 0.94
C PHE A 59 20.09 -6.22 2.04
N THR A 60 20.47 -6.41 3.31
CA THR A 60 20.06 -5.50 4.39
C THR A 60 20.48 -4.05 4.12
N PHE A 61 21.75 -3.81 3.76
CA PHE A 61 22.22 -2.45 3.46
C PHE A 61 21.65 -1.92 2.13
N LYS A 62 21.47 -2.80 1.14
CA LYS A 62 20.80 -2.44 -0.12
C LYS A 62 19.37 -1.94 0.12
N ASP A 63 18.61 -2.64 0.96
CA ASP A 63 17.23 -2.28 1.31
C ASP A 63 17.17 -0.98 2.13
N LEU A 64 18.15 -0.74 3.01
CA LEU A 64 18.21 0.53 3.75
C LEU A 64 18.36 1.75 2.83
N VAL A 65 19.15 1.65 1.76
CA VAL A 65 19.30 2.74 0.79
C VAL A 65 17.94 3.10 0.16
N THR A 66 17.15 2.10 -0.25
CA THR A 66 15.84 2.35 -0.86
C THR A 66 14.79 2.79 0.16
N ILE A 67 14.87 2.34 1.42
CA ILE A 67 14.03 2.84 2.52
C ILE A 67 14.26 4.35 2.73
N PHE A 68 15.50 4.81 2.79
CA PHE A 68 15.79 6.24 2.94
C PHE A 68 15.35 7.05 1.72
N LEU A 69 15.54 6.51 0.51
CA LEU A 69 15.04 7.15 -0.70
C LEU A 69 13.51 7.26 -0.72
N PHE A 70 12.81 6.21 -0.28
CA PHE A 70 11.35 6.21 -0.15
C PHE A 70 10.89 7.30 0.83
N PHE A 71 11.51 7.38 2.02
CA PHE A 71 11.16 8.41 2.99
C PHE A 71 11.49 9.82 2.52
N LEU A 72 12.57 10.01 1.77
CA LEU A 72 12.86 11.30 1.14
C LEU A 72 11.74 11.69 0.17
N ALA A 73 11.36 10.82 -0.76
CA ALA A 73 10.27 11.07 -1.70
C ALA A 73 8.94 11.33 -0.99
N LEU A 74 8.59 10.50 -0.01
CA LEU A 74 7.38 10.66 0.80
C LEU A 74 7.39 11.99 1.55
N SER A 75 8.52 12.39 2.14
CA SER A 75 8.65 13.66 2.85
C SER A 75 8.44 14.86 1.93
N VAL A 76 8.93 14.82 0.68
CA VAL A 76 8.71 15.89 -0.29
C VAL A 76 7.22 16.06 -0.57
N ILE A 77 6.49 14.95 -0.78
CA ILE A 77 5.05 14.99 -1.00
C ILE A 77 4.33 15.52 0.25
N VAL A 78 4.61 14.97 1.43
CA VAL A 78 3.90 15.32 2.67
C VAL A 78 4.15 16.77 3.09
N PHE A 79 5.40 17.27 3.02
CA PHE A 79 5.74 18.59 3.54
C PHE A 79 5.59 19.73 2.53
N TYR A 80 5.80 19.48 1.23
CA TYR A 80 5.78 20.55 0.22
C TYR A 80 4.58 20.47 -0.72
N PHE A 81 4.03 19.28 -0.97
CA PHE A 81 2.92 19.08 -1.92
C PHE A 81 1.83 18.12 -1.41
N PRO A 82 1.27 18.33 -0.20
CA PRO A 82 0.43 17.33 0.47
C PRO A 82 -0.85 16.97 -0.29
N ASN A 83 -1.34 17.88 -1.13
CA ASN A 83 -2.59 17.71 -1.89
C ASN A 83 -2.35 17.30 -3.35
N LEU A 84 -1.10 17.08 -3.77
CA LEU A 84 -0.74 16.79 -5.16
C LEU A 84 -1.43 15.54 -5.73
N LEU A 85 -1.57 14.50 -4.89
CA LEU A 85 -2.15 13.22 -5.27
C LEU A 85 -3.62 13.08 -4.86
N GLY A 86 -4.24 14.16 -4.37
CA GLY A 86 -5.63 14.17 -3.91
C GLY A 86 -6.55 14.93 -4.86
N HIS A 87 -7.87 14.80 -4.64
CA HIS A 87 -8.88 15.55 -5.39
C HIS A 87 -9.50 16.65 -4.51
N SER A 88 -9.56 17.87 -5.04
CA SER A 88 -10.04 19.05 -4.29
C SER A 88 -11.50 18.91 -3.81
N ASP A 89 -12.36 18.26 -4.60
CA ASP A 89 -13.76 17.99 -4.22
C ASP A 89 -13.91 17.22 -2.90
N ASN A 90 -12.90 16.46 -2.46
CA ASN A 90 -12.96 15.70 -1.20
C ASN A 90 -12.84 16.61 0.05
N TYR A 91 -12.59 17.90 -0.12
CA TYR A 91 -12.73 18.92 0.94
C TYR A 91 -14.17 19.46 1.08
N ILE A 92 -15.06 19.12 0.15
CA ILE A 92 -16.48 19.48 0.20
C ILE A 92 -17.23 18.33 0.90
N PRO A 93 -18.02 18.60 1.96
CA PRO A 93 -18.81 17.56 2.61
C PRO A 93 -19.75 16.84 1.63
N ALA A 94 -19.87 15.53 1.78
CA ALA A 94 -20.69 14.70 0.91
C ALA A 94 -22.15 15.16 0.87
N ASN A 95 -22.70 15.32 -0.34
CA ASN A 95 -24.11 15.65 -0.58
C ASN A 95 -24.76 14.55 -1.43
N PRO A 96 -25.69 13.74 -0.89
CA PRO A 96 -26.32 12.64 -1.64
C PRO A 96 -27.24 13.12 -2.77
N MET A 97 -27.59 14.40 -2.81
CA MET A 97 -28.45 15.00 -3.84
C MET A 97 -27.67 15.62 -5.00
N GLN A 98 -26.34 15.62 -4.94
CA GLN A 98 -25.48 16.27 -5.93
C GLN A 98 -24.25 15.43 -6.23
N THR A 99 -24.11 15.01 -7.48
CA THR A 99 -22.88 14.40 -7.99
C THR A 99 -21.95 15.49 -8.53
N PRO A 100 -20.69 15.59 -8.09
CA PRO A 100 -19.72 16.50 -8.68
C PRO A 100 -19.52 16.19 -10.18
N ALA A 101 -19.40 17.23 -11.01
CA ALA A 101 -19.13 17.05 -12.45
C ALA A 101 -17.74 16.46 -12.72
N SER A 102 -16.79 16.72 -11.82
CA SER A 102 -15.40 16.25 -11.81
C SER A 102 -15.21 14.88 -11.13
N ILE A 103 -16.27 14.09 -10.92
CA ILE A 103 -16.17 12.80 -10.22
C ILE A 103 -15.14 11.87 -10.90
N VAL A 104 -14.14 11.48 -10.13
CA VAL A 104 -13.08 10.55 -10.53
C VAL A 104 -12.59 9.80 -9.29
N PRO A 105 -12.26 8.49 -9.38
CA PRO A 105 -11.53 7.80 -8.33
C PRO A 105 -10.13 8.41 -8.09
N GLU A 106 -9.50 8.09 -6.96
CA GLU A 106 -8.05 8.25 -6.79
C GLU A 106 -7.24 7.47 -7.84
#